data_AF-A0A2N1R4I1-F1
#
_entry.id   AF-A0A2N1R4I1-F1
#
_cell.length_a   1.000
_cell.length_b   1.000
_cell.length_c   1.000
_cell.angle_alpha   90.00
_cell.angle_beta   90.00
_cell.angle_gamma   90.00
#
_symmetry.space_group_name_H-M   'P 1'
#
loop_
_entity.id
_entity.type
_entity.pdbx_description
1 polymer ?
#
loop_
_entity_poly.entity_id
_entity_poly.type
_entity_poly.pdbx_seq_one_letter_code
_entity_poly.pdbx_strand_id
1 'polypeptide(L)' 'DIAMFDVMKLEYAGALSDPAAALLFSGYNHGVDHLIVDGKFVVKGGRLTGANEERIRDEANHCAKRLLTKAGIQAAW' A
#
# COMPACT_ATOMS: atom_id res chain seq x y z
N ASP A 1 -0.65 -13.52 13.75
CA ASP A 1 -0.76 -12.53 12.66
C ASP A 1 -0.97 -13.23 11.34
N ILE A 2 -1.84 -12.69 10.48
CA ILE A 2 -2.23 -13.30 9.20
C ILE A 2 -2.29 -12.19 8.14
N ALA A 3 -1.59 -12.37 7.04
CA ALA A 3 -1.68 -11.53 5.85
C ALA A 3 -2.32 -12.32 4.71
N MET A 4 -3.29 -11.73 4.03
CA MET A 4 -4.00 -12.32 2.90
C MET A 4 -3.80 -11.47 1.65
N PHE A 5 -3.46 -12.13 0.55
CA PHE A 5 -3.22 -11.51 -0.74
C PHE A 5 -4.17 -12.12 -1.76
N ASP A 6 -4.76 -11.26 -2.59
CA ASP A 6 -5.57 -11.70 -3.72
C ASP A 6 -4.68 -11.88 -4.95
N VAL A 7 -4.37 -13.14 -5.27
CA VAL A 7 -3.55 -13.52 -6.42
C VAL A 7 -4.33 -13.57 -7.73
N MET A 8 -5.64 -13.30 -7.73
CA MET A 8 -6.47 -13.28 -8.94
C MET A 8 -6.43 -11.93 -9.67
N LYS A 9 -5.66 -10.96 -9.16
CA LYS A 9 -5.49 -9.64 -9.78
C LYS A 9 -4.62 -9.69 -11.04
N LEU A 10 -4.76 -8.66 -11.88
CA LEU A 10 -4.07 -8.54 -13.16
C LEU A 10 -2.55 -8.67 -13.02
N GLU A 11 -1.98 -8.12 -11.94
CA GLU A 11 -0.55 -8.16 -11.64
C GLU A 11 0.04 -9.58 -11.50
N TYR A 12 -0.80 -10.61 -11.35
CA TYR A 12 -0.37 -12.02 -11.22
C TYR A 12 -0.82 -12.91 -12.39
N ALA A 13 -1.36 -12.31 -13.46
CA ALA A 13 -1.84 -13.06 -14.62
C ALA A 13 -0.71 -13.91 -15.24
N GLY A 14 -0.99 -15.21 -15.43
CA GLY A 14 -0.02 -16.18 -15.97
C GLY A 14 0.92 -16.82 -14.95
N ALA A 15 0.91 -16.37 -13.68
CA ALA A 15 1.80 -16.89 -12.62
C ALA A 15 1.11 -17.84 -11.62
N LEU A 16 -0.17 -18.20 -11.84
CA LEU A 16 -0.98 -18.99 -10.88
C LEU A 16 -0.55 -20.45 -10.71
N SER A 17 0.38 -20.95 -11.52
CA SER A 17 0.98 -22.27 -11.32
C SER A 17 1.73 -22.40 -10.00
N ASP A 18 2.27 -21.27 -9.49
CA ASP A 18 2.86 -21.15 -8.16
C ASP A 18 2.50 -19.79 -7.56
N PRO A 19 1.37 -19.70 -6.82
CA PRO A 19 0.91 -18.45 -6.22
C PRO A 19 1.89 -17.84 -5.20
N ALA A 20 2.73 -18.66 -4.56
CA ALA A 20 3.73 -18.16 -3.62
C ALA A 20 4.88 -17.47 -4.38
N ALA A 21 5.36 -18.08 -5.46
CA ALA A 21 6.31 -17.46 -6.37
C ALA A 21 5.72 -16.23 -7.08
N ALA A 22 4.43 -16.27 -7.45
CA ALA A 22 3.75 -15.12 -8.04
C ALA A 22 3.76 -13.90 -7.12
N LEU A 23 3.47 -14.08 -5.83
CA LEU A 23 3.52 -13.00 -4.84
C LEU A 23 4.93 -12.41 -4.69
N LEU A 24 5.97 -13.24 -4.78
CA LEU A 24 7.36 -12.80 -4.59
C LEU A 24 7.99 -12.19 -5.84
N PHE A 25 7.72 -12.76 -7.02
CA PHE A 25 8.44 -12.46 -8.25
C PHE A 25 7.60 -11.78 -9.33
N SER A 26 6.29 -11.69 -9.15
CA SER A 26 5.37 -11.07 -10.13
C SER A 26 4.65 -9.86 -9.54
N GLY A 27 4.12 -9.03 -10.42
CA GLY A 27 3.23 -7.93 -10.09
C GLY A 27 3.90 -6.58 -9.81
N TYR A 28 3.09 -5.51 -9.87
CA TYR A 28 3.51 -4.12 -9.64
C TYR A 28 2.92 -3.53 -8.34
N ASN A 29 2.02 -4.25 -7.68
CA ASN A 29 1.40 -3.87 -6.43
C ASN A 29 1.28 -5.10 -5.53
N HIS A 30 1.92 -5.04 -4.36
CA HIS A 30 1.92 -6.10 -3.36
C HIS A 30 1.17 -5.69 -2.10
N GLY A 31 0.21 -4.76 -2.24
CA GLY A 31 -0.67 -4.35 -1.17
C GLY A 31 -1.48 -5.53 -0.65
N VAL A 32 -1.36 -5.77 0.66
CA VAL A 32 -2.15 -6.80 1.35
C VAL A 32 -3.64 -6.47 1.25
N ASP A 33 -4.45 -7.46 0.95
CA ASP A 33 -5.90 -7.28 0.84
C ASP A 33 -6.54 -7.27 2.24
N HIS A 34 -6.11 -8.18 3.12
CA HIS A 34 -6.50 -8.19 4.54
C HIS A 34 -5.29 -8.50 5.43
N LEU A 35 -5.15 -7.77 6.53
CA LEU A 35 -4.11 -8.00 7.53
C LEU A 35 -4.75 -8.05 8.92
N ILE A 36 -4.49 -9.13 9.64
CA ILE A 36 -4.92 -9.34 11.02
C ILE A 36 -3.69 -9.39 11.91
N VAL A 37 -3.62 -8.47 12.87
CA VAL A 37 -2.58 -8.44 13.91
C VAL A 37 -3.25 -8.61 15.27
N ASP A 38 -2.79 -9.58 16.05
CA ASP A 38 -3.36 -9.88 17.38
C ASP A 38 -4.91 -10.04 17.34
N GLY A 39 -5.41 -10.79 16.37
CA GLY A 39 -6.85 -11.04 16.18
C GLY A 39 -7.68 -9.85 15.68
N LYS A 40 -7.06 -8.70 15.37
CA LYS A 40 -7.75 -7.50 14.88
C LYS A 40 -7.39 -7.20 13.44
N PHE A 41 -8.39 -6.89 12.61
CA PHE A 41 -8.14 -6.34 11.29
C PHE A 41 -7.44 -4.99 11.43
N VAL A 42 -6.26 -4.86 10.83
CA VAL A 42 -5.54 -3.59 10.67
C VAL A 42 -5.60 -3.10 9.21
N VAL A 43 -5.73 -4.02 8.25
CA VAL A 43 -6.12 -3.76 6.86
C VAL A 43 -7.34 -4.61 6.50
N LYS A 44 -8.34 -4.01 5.85
CA LYS A 44 -9.54 -4.72 5.38
C LYS A 44 -9.93 -4.22 3.99
N GLY A 45 -9.98 -5.13 3.02
CA GLY A 45 -10.25 -4.79 1.61
C GLY A 45 -9.27 -3.78 1.03
N GLY A 46 -7.98 -3.94 1.34
CA GLY A 46 -6.90 -3.08 0.87
C GLY A 46 -6.81 -1.71 1.55
N ARG A 47 -7.59 -1.46 2.62
CA ARG A 47 -7.58 -0.17 3.34
C ARG A 47 -7.24 -0.30 4.81
N LEU A 48 -6.47 0.67 5.32
CA LEU A 48 -6.19 0.82 6.74
C LEU A 48 -7.48 1.02 7.53
N THR A 49 -7.61 0.29 8.64
CA THR A 49 -8.77 0.41 9.54
C THR A 49 -8.53 1.40 10.69
N GLY A 50 -7.27 1.61 11.06
CA GLY A 50 -6.85 2.47 12.17
C GLY A 50 -6.39 3.87 11.78
N ALA A 51 -6.41 4.21 10.48
CA ALA A 51 -5.95 5.50 9.98
C ALA A 51 -6.70 5.93 8.71
N ASN A 52 -6.72 7.24 8.46
CA ASN A 52 -7.25 7.82 7.23
C ASN A 52 -6.10 8.01 6.23
N GLU A 53 -6.13 7.26 5.13
CA GLU A 53 -5.06 7.23 4.13
C GLU A 53 -4.94 8.54 3.36
N GLU A 54 -6.07 9.18 3.03
CA GLU A 54 -6.08 10.46 2.34
C GLU A 54 -5.43 11.56 3.19
N ARG A 55 -5.73 11.60 4.50
CA ARG A 55 -5.11 12.53 5.44
C ARG A 55 -3.61 12.28 5.57
N ILE A 56 -3.17 11.02 5.64
CA ILE A 56 -1.74 10.68 5.67
C ILE A 56 -1.04 11.19 4.42
N ARG A 57 -1.62 10.92 3.24
CA ARG A 57 -1.11 11.39 1.95
C ARG A 57 -0.99 12.92 1.92
N ASP A 58 -2.04 13.62 2.32
CA ASP A 58 -2.10 15.08 2.25
C ASP A 58 -1.09 15.72 3.21
N GLU A 59 -0.94 15.17 4.42
CA GLU A 59 0.07 15.61 5.40
C GLU A 59 1.50 15.34 4.92
N ALA A 60 1.75 14.19 4.31
CA ALA A 60 3.05 13.87 3.72
C ALA A 60 3.41 14.89 2.61
N ASN A 61 2.45 15.19 1.73
CA ASN A 61 2.60 16.19 0.68
C ASN A 61 2.85 17.60 1.25
N HIS A 62 2.12 17.98 2.29
CA HIS A 62 2.34 19.25 2.99
C HIS A 62 3.74 19.34 3.61
N CYS A 63 4.22 18.25 4.22
CA CYS A 63 5.58 18.18 4.76
C CYS A 63 6.65 18.29 3.68
N ALA A 64 6.47 17.62 2.54
CA ALA A 64 7.38 17.71 1.41
C ALA A 64 7.44 19.12 0.82
N LYS A 65 6.28 19.78 0.61
CA LYS A 65 6.21 21.20 0.21
C LYS A 65 7.03 22.09 1.13
N ARG A 66 6.82 21.94 2.44
CA ARG A 66 7.52 22.74 3.45
C ARG A 66 9.03 22.53 3.40
N LEU A 67 9.50 21.31 3.13
CA LEU A 67 10.91 21.00 2.95
C LEU A 67 11.48 21.67 1.70
N LEU A 68 10.78 21.57 0.56
CA LEU A 68 11.19 22.20 -0.71
C LEU A 68 11.22 23.72 -0.61
N THR A 69 10.21 24.34 0.02
CA THR A 69 10.18 25.79 0.23
C THR A 69 11.37 26.27 1.06
N LYS A 70 11.76 25.52 2.11
CA LYS A 70 12.98 25.83 2.89
C LYS A 70 14.26 25.73 2.07
N ALA A 71 14.27 24.89 1.03
CA ALA A 71 15.37 24.77 0.07
C ALA A 71 15.30 25.80 -1.08
N GLY A 72 14.34 26.73 -1.06
CA GLY A 72 14.14 27.73 -2.12
C GLY A 72 13.45 27.18 -3.38
N ILE A 73 12.84 26.00 -3.32
CA ILE A 73 12.14 25.35 -4.44
C ILE A 73 10.64 25.45 -4.22
N GLN A 74 9.90 25.95 -5.22
CA GLN A 74 8.44 26.02 -5.20
C GLN A 74 7.81 24.78 -5.84
N ALA A 75 7.03 24.01 -5.08
CA ALA A 75 6.25 22.88 -5.59
C ALA A 75 4.87 23.35 -6.07
N ALA A 76 4.46 22.94 -7.27
CA ALA A 76 3.21 23.37 -7.92
C ALA A 76 1.99 22.47 -7.63
N TRP A 77 2.23 21.29 -7.07
CA TRP A 77 1.24 20.32 -6.52
C TRP A 77 0.86 20.41 -4.96
#